data_AF-A0A0Q8HUC4-F1
#
_entry.id   AF-A0A0Q8HUC4-F1
#
_cell.length_a   1.000
_cell.length_b   1.000
_cell.length_c   1.000
_cell.angle_alpha   90.00
_cell.angle_beta   90.00
_cell.angle_gamma   90.00
#
_symmetry.space_group_name_H-M   'P 1'
#
loop_
_entity.id
_entity.type
_entity.pdbx_description
1 polymer ?
#
loop_
_entity_poly.entity_id
_entity_poly.type
_entity_poly.pdbx_seq_one_letter_code
_entity_poly.pdbx_strand_id
1 'polypeptide(L)'
;MSYVDGFIAAVPTANRGQYLKHAEIAASIFKENGALSVVECWGEDVPEGKVTSFPMSVKLKDGETVAFGWIIWPDKATRNAGMDRMMQDPRMKPDVNPMPFDGQRMVYGGFEVLLQA
;
A
#
# COMPACT_ATOMS: atom_id res chain seq x y z
N MET A 1 -17.47 -8.37 -9.46
CA MET A 1 -16.14 -8.74 -10.01
C MET A 1 -15.09 -8.21 -9.05
N SER A 2 -14.02 -8.96 -8.84
CA SER A 2 -12.95 -8.59 -7.90
C SER A 2 -12.40 -7.20 -8.23
N TYR A 3 -12.07 -6.45 -7.18
CA TYR A 3 -11.55 -5.09 -7.28
C TYR A 3 -10.21 -5.02 -6.55
N VAL A 4 -9.27 -4.24 -7.07
CA VAL A 4 -7.92 -4.14 -6.52
C VAL A 4 -7.59 -2.70 -6.20
N ASP A 5 -7.10 -2.45 -4.99
CA ASP A 5 -6.33 -1.24 -4.73
C ASP A 5 -4.84 -1.55 -4.88
N GLY A 6 -4.14 -0.79 -5.72
CA GLY A 6 -2.69 -0.91 -5.90
C GLY A 6 -2.00 0.34 -5.41
N PHE A 7 -0.80 0.18 -4.83
CA PHE A 7 -0.01 1.30 -4.35
C PHE A 7 1.50 1.10 -4.51
N ILE A 8 2.20 2.23 -4.59
CA ILE A 8 3.66 2.32 -4.59
C ILE A 8 4.04 3.43 -3.60
N ALA A 9 4.97 3.15 -2.69
CA ALA A 9 5.45 4.11 -1.71
C ALA A 9 6.99 4.16 -1.68
N ALA A 10 7.53 5.33 -1.33
CA ALA A 10 8.95 5.52 -1.03
C ALA A 10 9.13 5.51 0.49
N VAL A 11 9.78 4.47 1.02
CA VAL A 11 9.94 4.27 2.45
C VAL A 11 11.42 4.42 2.82
N PRO A 12 11.79 5.24 3.82
CA PRO A 12 13.16 5.25 4.34
C PRO A 12 13.63 3.83 4.64
N THR A 13 14.77 3.41 4.12
CA THR A 13 15.24 2.02 4.23
C THR A 13 15.42 1.60 5.70
N ALA A 14 15.87 2.54 6.54
CA ALA A 14 15.98 2.36 7.98
C ALA A 14 14.62 2.09 8.67
N ASN A 15 13.50 2.46 8.05
CA ASN A 15 12.15 2.27 8.57
C ASN A 15 11.51 0.96 8.14
N ARG A 16 12.22 0.03 7.47
CA ARG A 16 11.63 -1.25 7.01
C ARG A 16 10.84 -2.00 8.08
N GLY A 17 11.38 -2.08 9.31
CA GLY A 17 10.68 -2.74 10.42
C GLY A 17 9.45 -1.97 10.92
N GLN A 18 9.45 -0.64 10.84
CA GLN A 18 8.29 0.19 11.18
C GLN A 18 7.21 0.08 10.11
N TYR A 19 7.61 0.05 8.83
CA TYR A 19 6.72 -0.19 7.70
C TYR A 19 6.01 -1.54 7.81
N LEU A 20 6.74 -2.61 8.11
CA LEU A 20 6.14 -3.94 8.29
C LEU A 20 5.06 -3.93 9.37
N LYS A 21 5.35 -3.35 10.55
CA LYS A 21 4.37 -3.23 11.65
C LYS A 21 3.15 -2.40 11.24
N HIS A 22 3.38 -1.29 10.54
CA HIS A 22 2.30 -0.43 10.03
C HIS A 22 1.38 -1.20 9.09
N ALA A 23 1.98 -1.96 8.17
CA ALA A 23 1.27 -2.76 7.20
C ALA A 23 0.53 -3.96 7.83
N GLU A 24 1.10 -4.62 8.85
CA GLU A 24 0.44 -5.71 9.59
C GLU A 24 -0.87 -5.24 10.26
N ILE A 25 -0.82 -4.07 10.91
CA ILE A 25 -2.01 -3.46 11.53
C ILE A 25 -3.06 -3.13 10.47
N ALA A 26 -2.65 -2.44 9.39
CA ALA A 26 -3.55 -2.08 8.30
C ALA A 26 -4.15 -3.32 7.63
N ALA A 27 -3.34 -4.36 7.40
CA ALA A 27 -3.78 -5.62 6.80
C ALA A 27 -4.86 -6.31 7.64
N SER A 28 -4.71 -6.37 8.97
CA SER A 28 -5.74 -6.92 9.86
C SER A 28 -7.07 -6.18 9.69
N ILE A 29 -7.03 -4.84 9.68
CA ILE A 29 -8.23 -4.01 9.52
C ILE A 29 -8.86 -4.25 8.15
N PHE A 30 -8.09 -4.27 7.07
CA PHE A 30 -8.62 -4.54 5.73
C PHE A 30 -9.28 -5.93 5.65
N LYS A 31 -8.64 -6.95 6.21
CA LYS A 31 -9.16 -8.33 6.26
C LYS A 31 -10.46 -8.41 7.07
N GLU A 32 -10.53 -7.77 8.24
CA GLU A 32 -11.74 -7.66 9.06
C GLU A 32 -12.89 -6.97 8.29
N ASN A 33 -12.56 -6.09 7.36
CA ASN A 33 -13.51 -5.33 6.55
C ASN A 33 -13.81 -5.93 5.17
N GLY A 34 -13.43 -7.18 4.94
CA GLY A 34 -13.83 -7.93 3.74
C GLY A 34 -12.80 -7.97 2.63
N ALA A 35 -11.57 -7.48 2.84
CA ALA A 35 -10.49 -7.74 1.90
C ALA A 35 -10.19 -9.26 1.82
N LEU A 36 -10.01 -9.76 0.60
CA LEU A 36 -9.66 -11.14 0.32
C LEU A 36 -8.16 -11.38 0.53
N SER A 37 -7.32 -10.42 0.16
CA SER A 37 -5.87 -10.50 0.31
C SER A 37 -5.27 -9.11 0.49
N VAL A 38 -4.16 -9.04 1.23
CA VAL A 38 -3.32 -7.84 1.38
C VAL A 38 -1.89 -8.31 1.16
N VAL A 39 -1.20 -7.70 0.21
CA VAL A 39 0.18 -8.06 -0.16
C VAL A 39 1.05 -6.82 -0.12
N GLU A 40 2.21 -6.97 0.51
CA GLU A 40 3.22 -5.93 0.70
C GLU A 40 4.57 -6.49 0.23
N CYS A 41 5.20 -5.80 -0.69
CA CYS A 41 6.49 -6.16 -1.25
C CYS A 41 7.52 -5.06 -0.96
N TRP A 42 8.76 -5.49 -0.71
CA TRP A 42 9.90 -4.61 -0.48
C TRP A 42 10.83 -4.70 -1.69
N GLY A 43 11.25 -3.55 -2.23
CA GLY A 43 12.15 -3.49 -3.38
C GLY A 43 13.46 -4.24 -3.14
N GLU A 44 13.75 -5.21 -4.01
CA GLU A 44 14.98 -6.01 -3.98
C GLU A 44 15.80 -5.79 -5.26
N ASP A 45 15.17 -5.97 -6.43
CA ASP A 45 15.75 -5.68 -7.75
C ASP A 45 14.80 -4.74 -8.52
N VAL A 46 14.96 -3.44 -8.31
CA VAL A 46 14.10 -2.39 -8.87
C VAL A 46 14.93 -1.48 -9.77
N PRO A 47 14.94 -1.72 -11.10
CA PRO A 47 15.82 -1.00 -12.00
C PRO A 47 15.41 0.46 -12.17
N GLU A 48 16.41 1.32 -12.34
CA GLU A 48 16.20 2.68 -12.78
C GLU A 48 15.85 2.77 -14.26
N GLY A 49 15.06 3.79 -14.60
CA GLY A 49 14.58 4.04 -15.95
C GLY A 49 15.08 5.37 -16.49
N LYS A 50 15.02 5.54 -17.82
CA LYS A 50 15.34 6.83 -18.47
C LYS A 50 14.12 7.74 -18.64
N VAL A 51 12.93 7.15 -18.74
CA VAL A 51 11.67 7.87 -18.98
C VAL A 51 10.74 7.70 -17.78
N THR A 52 10.61 6.46 -17.30
CA THR A 52 9.83 6.09 -16.12
C THR A 52 10.43 4.87 -15.44
N SER A 53 10.24 4.75 -14.13
CA SER A 53 10.57 3.59 -13.31
C SER A 53 9.72 3.62 -12.04
N PHE A 54 9.76 2.55 -11.25
CA PHE A 54 9.17 2.54 -9.91
C PHE A 54 9.79 3.62 -9.00
N PRO A 55 11.13 3.79 -8.92
CA PRO A 55 11.74 4.90 -8.20
C PRO A 55 11.25 6.28 -8.68
N MET A 56 11.15 6.49 -10.00
CA MET A 56 10.67 7.75 -10.56
C MET A 56 9.20 8.03 -10.23
N SER A 57 8.35 6.99 -10.15
CA SER A 57 6.90 7.16 -9.90
C SER A 57 6.61 7.74 -8.52
N VAL A 58 7.46 7.44 -7.53
CA VAL A 58 7.36 7.94 -6.15
C VAL A 58 8.40 9.01 -5.83
N LYS A 59 9.14 9.52 -6.84
CA LYS A 59 10.24 10.47 -6.65
C LYS A 59 11.17 10.03 -5.51
N LEU A 60 11.67 8.80 -5.62
CA LEU A 60 12.51 8.16 -4.62
C LEU A 60 13.73 9.02 -4.31
N LYS A 61 14.05 9.19 -3.03
CA LYS A 61 15.24 9.90 -2.56
C LYS A 61 16.30 8.91 -2.09
N ASP A 62 17.54 9.39 -1.97
CA ASP A 62 18.63 8.62 -1.39
C ASP A 62 18.26 8.12 0.02
N GLY A 63 18.56 6.85 0.29
CA GLY A 63 18.23 6.19 1.57
C GLY A 63 16.78 5.74 1.70
N GLU A 64 16.01 5.76 0.61
CA GLU A 64 14.66 5.18 0.54
C GLU A 64 14.65 3.91 -0.33
N THR A 65 13.64 3.08 -0.10
CA THR A 65 13.35 1.88 -0.88
C THR A 65 11.89 1.92 -1.33
N VAL A 66 11.65 1.45 -2.55
CA VAL A 66 10.28 1.29 -3.05
C VAL A 66 9.58 0.15 -2.31
N ALA A 67 8.40 0.43 -1.79
CA ALA A 67 7.42 -0.58 -1.42
C ALA A 67 6.30 -0.62 -2.47
N PHE A 68 5.87 -1.83 -2.83
CA PHE A 68 4.78 -2.07 -3.77
C PHE A 68 3.81 -3.05 -3.14
N GLY A 69 2.52 -2.78 -3.24
CA GLY A 69 1.54 -3.68 -2.67
C GLY A 69 0.16 -3.48 -3.25
N TRP A 70 -0.72 -4.38 -2.86
CA TRP A 70 -2.11 -4.36 -3.30
C TRP A 70 -3.04 -5.04 -2.31
N ILE A 71 -4.32 -4.66 -2.40
CA ILE A 71 -5.43 -5.24 -1.65
C ILE A 71 -6.44 -5.77 -2.65
N ILE A 72 -6.82 -7.03 -2.49
CA ILE A 72 -7.87 -7.67 -3.31
C ILE A 72 -9.17 -7.64 -2.53
N TRP A 73 -10.24 -7.17 -3.17
CA TRP A 73 -11.59 -7.08 -2.64
C TRP A 73 -12.56 -7.91 -3.51
N PRO A 74 -13.66 -8.43 -2.93
CA PRO A 74 -14.65 -9.18 -3.71
C PRO A 74 -15.37 -8.31 -4.74
N ASP A 75 -15.54 -7.02 -4.43
CA ASP A 75 -16.14 -6.00 -5.31
C ASP A 75 -15.80 -4.58 -4.81
N LYS A 76 -16.12 -3.58 -5.65
CA LYS A 76 -15.88 -2.16 -5.37
C LYS A 76 -16.71 -1.60 -4.20
N ALA A 77 -17.92 -2.11 -3.98
CA ALA A 77 -18.78 -1.63 -2.89
C ALA A 77 -18.20 -2.03 -1.53
N THR A 78 -17.77 -3.29 -1.40
CA THR A 78 -17.05 -3.82 -0.24
C THR A 78 -15.75 -3.05 -0.03
N ARG A 79 -14.97 -2.82 -1.09
CA ARG A 79 -13.76 -1.99 -1.03
C ARG A 79 -14.04 -0.62 -0.44
N ASN A 80 -15.02 0.11 -0.97
CA ASN A 80 -15.32 1.47 -0.51
C ASN A 80 -15.72 1.48 0.97
N ALA A 81 -16.62 0.59 1.38
CA ALA A 81 -17.01 0.47 2.78
C ALA A 81 -15.84 0.10 3.70
N GLY A 82 -14.93 -0.76 3.22
CA GLY A 82 -13.74 -1.15 3.97
C GLY A 82 -12.72 -0.02 4.12
N MET A 83 -12.48 0.76 3.06
CA MET A 83 -11.63 1.95 3.10
C MET A 83 -12.18 3.01 4.07
N ASP A 84 -13.50 3.26 4.03
CA ASP A 84 -14.14 4.23 4.92
C ASP A 84 -13.99 3.83 6.39
N ARG A 85 -14.14 2.54 6.71
CA ARG A 85 -13.93 2.02 8.06
C ARG A 85 -12.48 2.07 8.50
N MET A 86 -11.54 1.77 7.60
CA MET A 86 -10.11 1.88 7.88
C MET A 86 -9.72 3.31 8.29
N MET A 87 -10.22 4.32 7.56
CA MET A 87 -9.94 5.73 7.88
C MET A 87 -10.49 6.17 9.25
N GLN A 88 -11.52 5.48 9.75
CA GLN A 88 -12.15 5.76 11.03
C GLN A 88 -11.62 4.85 12.16
N ASP A 89 -10.83 3.82 11.82
CA ASP A 89 -10.35 2.85 12.80
C ASP A 89 -9.33 3.50 13.75
N PRO A 90 -9.54 3.44 15.08
CA PRO A 90 -8.62 4.01 16.06
C PRO A 90 -7.19 3.47 15.93
N ARG A 91 -7.01 2.25 15.41
CA ARG A 91 -5.69 1.64 15.19
C ARG A 91 -4.89 2.32 14.08
N MET A 92 -5.53 3.11 13.21
CA MET A 92 -4.87 3.86 12.14
C MET A 92 -4.52 5.31 12.52
N LYS A 93 -4.81 5.73 13.76
CA LYS A 93 -4.45 7.08 14.20
C LYS A 93 -2.91 7.25 14.22
N PRO A 94 -2.38 8.43 13.87
CA PRO A 94 -0.92 8.64 13.77
C PRO A 94 -0.12 8.37 15.06
N ASP A 95 -0.74 8.49 16.23
CA ASP A 95 -0.14 8.20 17.53
C ASP A 95 -0.06 6.69 17.82
N VAL A 96 -0.92 5.88 17.20
CA VAL A 96 -0.96 4.41 17.35
C VAL A 96 -0.18 3.73 16.23
N ASN A 97 -0.40 4.17 14.99
CA ASN A 97 0.20 3.61 13.79
C ASN A 97 0.80 4.72 12.91
N PRO A 98 1.93 5.30 13.32
CA PRO A 98 2.55 6.41 12.60
C PRO A 98 2.90 5.99 11.17
N MET A 99 2.67 6.89 10.21
CA MET A 99 3.02 6.64 8.81
C MET A 99 4.54 6.65 8.67
N PRO A 100 5.19 5.53 8.31
CA PRO A 100 6.65 5.42 8.32
C PRO A 100 7.31 5.94 7.03
N PHE A 101 6.54 6.62 6.17
CA PHE A 101 6.91 7.13 4.86
C PHE A 101 6.17 8.44 4.54
N ASP A 102 6.55 9.08 3.44
CA ASP A 102 5.90 10.32 2.96
C ASP A 102 4.68 10.01 2.10
N GLY A 103 3.48 10.10 2.70
CA GLY A 103 2.22 9.82 2.02
C GLY A 103 1.91 10.74 0.82
N GLN A 104 2.55 11.91 0.69
CA GLN A 104 2.31 12.81 -0.46
C GLN A 104 2.91 12.28 -1.77
N ARG A 105 3.91 11.39 -1.68
CA ARG A 105 4.56 10.77 -2.84
C ARG A 105 4.02 9.39 -3.16
N MET A 106 3.11 8.87 -2.34
CA MET A 106 2.49 7.57 -2.58
C MET A 106 1.65 7.63 -3.86
N VAL A 107 1.88 6.68 -4.75
CA VAL A 107 1.02 6.44 -5.91
C VAL A 107 -0.03 5.42 -5.49
N TYR A 108 -1.30 5.70 -5.77
CA TYR A 108 -2.42 4.85 -5.38
C TYR A 108 -3.53 4.88 -6.44
N GLY A 109 -4.22 3.75 -6.63
CA GLY A 109 -5.36 3.66 -7.52
C GLY A 109 -6.20 2.42 -7.30
N GLY A 110 -7.47 2.49 -7.70
CA GLY A 110 -8.41 1.37 -7.70
C GLY A 110 -8.65 0.83 -9.11
N PHE A 111 -8.66 -0.49 -9.26
CA PHE A 111 -8.66 -1.17 -10.55
C PHE A 111 -9.67 -2.33 -10.56
N GLU A 112 -10.31 -2.55 -11.71
CA GLU A 112 -11.02 -3.79 -11.98
C GLU A 112 -10.04 -4.85 -12.47
N VAL A 113 -10.24 -6.10 -12.05
CA VAL A 113 -9.42 -7.23 -12.53
C VAL A 113 -9.83 -7.61 -13.95
N LEU A 114 -8.97 -7.33 -14.92
CA LEU A 114 -9.17 -7.71 -16.33
C LEU A 114 -8.82 -9.18 -16.60
N LEU A 115 -7.78 -9.70 -15.94
CA LEU A 115 -7.28 -11.07 -16.12
C LEU A 115 -6.74 -11.61 -14.79
N GLN A 116 -7.12 -12.84 -14.45
CA GLN A 116 -6.56 -13.63 -13.36
C GLN A 116 -6.51 -15.09 -13.83
N ALA A 117 -5.33 -15.72 -13.82
CA ALA A 117 -5.09 -17.09 -14.27
C ALA A 117 -4.75 -18.00 -13.10
#